data_AF-A0A705WWS6-F1
#
_entry.id   AF-A0A705WWS6-F1
#
_cell.length_a   1.000
_cell.length_b   1.000
_cell.length_c   1.000
_cell.angle_alpha   90.00
_cell.angle_beta   90.00
_cell.angle_gamma   90.00
#
_symmetry.space_group_name_H-M   'P 1'
#
loop_
_entity.id
_entity.type
_entity.pdbx_description
1 polymer ?
#
loop_
_entity_poly.entity_id
_entity_poly.type
_entity_poly.pdbx_seq_one_letter_code
_entity_poly.pdbx_strand_id
1 'polypeptide(L)'
;MHYHRIPHSSLEVSTLGLGTMTFGEQNSEADAHAQLDYAIANGINLIDAAEMYPVPPRPETQGLTESYIGNWLAKRGNREKLIIASKVSGPARNNDQGIRPHQALDRKN
;
A
#
# COMPACT_ATOMS: atom_id res chain seq x y z
N MET A 1 -7.30 19.99 4.27
CA MET A 1 -7.75 18.59 4.32
C MET A 1 -8.90 18.47 5.30
N HIS A 2 -9.93 17.66 4.99
CA HIS A 2 -10.95 17.25 5.94
C HIS A 2 -10.64 15.84 6.46
N TYR A 3 -11.02 15.57 7.70
CA TYR A 3 -10.79 14.29 8.35
C TYR A 3 -12.11 13.69 8.83
N HIS A 4 -12.17 12.36 8.84
CA HIS A 4 -13.31 11.58 9.29
C HIS A 4 -12.86 10.52 10.29
N ARG A 5 -13.50 10.48 11.46
CA ARG A 5 -13.28 9.44 12.46
C ARG A 5 -14.08 8.19 12.12
N ILE A 6 -13.38 7.07 11.91
CA ILE A 6 -14.03 5.78 11.69
C ILE A 6 -14.75 5.38 13.01
N PRO A 7 -16.06 5.10 12.98
CA PRO A 7 -16.81 4.72 14.18
C PRO A 7 -16.18 3.53 14.92
N HIS A 8 -16.33 3.51 16.25
CA HIS A 8 -15.77 2.46 17.13
C HIS A 8 -14.23 2.32 17.05
N SER A 9 -13.52 3.37 16.65
CA SER A 9 -12.06 3.36 16.57
C SER A 9 -11.44 4.70 16.97
N SER A 10 -10.12 4.70 17.15
CA SER A 10 -9.32 5.91 17.28
C SER A 10 -8.84 6.47 15.93
N LEU A 11 -9.16 5.82 14.81
CA LEU A 11 -8.67 6.19 13.48
C LEU A 11 -9.41 7.41 12.96
N GLU A 12 -8.65 8.47 12.71
CA GLU A 12 -9.11 9.69 12.04
C GLU A 12 -8.39 9.80 10.70
N VAL A 13 -9.10 9.48 9.62
CA VAL A 13 -8.54 9.39 8.26
C VAL A 13 -8.83 10.67 7.48
N SER A 14 -7.91 11.09 6.62
CA SER A 14 -8.18 12.09 5.61
C SER A 14 -9.31 11.62 4.69
N THR A 15 -10.23 12.52 4.32
CA THR A 15 -11.36 12.18 3.44
C THR A 15 -10.92 11.67 2.05
N LEU A 16 -9.71 12.04 1.63
CA LEU A 16 -9.03 11.46 0.48
C LEU A 16 -7.87 10.56 0.97
N GLY A 17 -7.74 9.37 0.39
CA GLY A 17 -6.59 8.47 0.60
C GLY A 17 -5.72 8.37 -0.65
N LEU A 18 -4.45 8.02 -0.47
CA LEU A 18 -3.53 7.73 -1.57
C LEU A 18 -3.51 6.23 -1.87
N GLY A 19 -4.07 5.84 -3.01
CA GLY A 19 -3.90 4.49 -3.57
C GLY A 19 -2.57 4.36 -4.31
N THR A 20 -1.93 3.20 -4.23
CA THR A 20 -0.52 3.04 -4.65
C THR A 20 -0.25 1.90 -5.63
N MET A 21 -1.29 1.28 -6.20
CA MET A 21 -1.15 0.04 -6.99
C MET A 21 -0.30 0.14 -8.26
N THR A 22 0.10 1.33 -8.71
CA THR A 22 0.96 1.53 -9.89
C THR A 22 2.45 1.68 -9.54
N PHE A 23 2.79 1.78 -8.26
CA PHE A 23 4.15 2.01 -7.78
C PHE A 23 5.00 0.74 -7.93
N GLY A 24 5.98 0.77 -8.82
CA GLY A 24 6.80 -0.40 -9.19
C GLY A 24 6.40 -1.01 -10.53
N GLU A 25 5.39 -0.48 -11.21
CA GLU A 25 5.04 -0.84 -12.59
C GLU A 25 5.06 0.38 -13.51
N GLN A 26 3.99 1.18 -13.49
CA GLN A 26 3.88 2.38 -14.32
C GLN A 26 4.65 3.56 -13.72
N ASN A 27 4.91 3.52 -12.42
CA ASN A 27 5.61 4.55 -11.67
C ASN A 27 6.92 4.00 -11.09
N SER A 28 8.00 4.73 -11.29
CA SER A 28 9.28 4.47 -10.64
C SER A 28 9.21 4.72 -9.13
N GLU A 29 10.23 4.30 -8.39
CA GLU A 29 10.32 4.64 -6.97
C GLU A 29 10.37 6.15 -6.72
N ALA A 30 11.04 6.91 -7.62
CA ALA A 30 11.10 8.36 -7.53
C ALA A 30 9.70 8.99 -7.72
N ASP A 31 8.91 8.49 -8.66
CA ASP A 31 7.53 8.96 -8.88
C ASP A 31 6.64 8.63 -7.67
N ALA A 32 6.80 7.44 -7.10
CA ALA A 32 6.10 7.02 -5.89
C ALA A 32 6.44 7.95 -4.71
N HIS A 33 7.72 8.26 -4.50
CA HIS A 33 8.18 9.15 -3.43
C HIS A 33 7.67 10.58 -3.63
N ALA A 34 7.66 11.09 -4.86
CA ALA A 34 7.11 12.41 -5.18
C ALA A 34 5.61 12.50 -4.89
N GLN A 35 4.84 11.45 -5.23
CA GLN A 35 3.41 11.38 -4.93
C GLN A 35 3.15 11.28 -3.42
N LEU A 36 3.94 10.49 -2.69
CA LEU A 36 3.86 10.37 -1.23
C LEU A 36 4.16 11.71 -0.54
N ASP A 37 5.25 12.37 -0.93
CA ASP A 37 5.65 13.69 -0.41
C ASP A 37 4.52 14.72 -0.68
N TYR A 38 3.95 14.73 -1.89
CA TYR A 38 2.86 15.63 -2.26
C TYR A 38 1.56 15.36 -1.48
N ALA A 39 1.16 14.09 -1.36
CA ALA A 39 -0.06 13.71 -0.65
C ALA A 39 -0.02 14.17 0.81
N ILE A 40 1.10 13.92 1.49
CA ILE A 40 1.29 14.23 2.91
C ILE A 40 1.43 15.73 3.13
N ALA A 41 2.11 16.45 2.24
CA ALA A 41 2.15 17.91 2.26
C ALA A 41 0.74 18.54 2.16
N ASN A 42 -0.20 17.86 1.49
CA ASN A 42 -1.60 18.27 1.39
C ASN A 42 -2.51 17.69 2.48
N GLY A 43 -1.93 17.04 3.49
CA GLY A 43 -2.62 16.54 4.68
C GLY A 43 -3.25 15.16 4.53
N ILE A 44 -3.02 14.43 3.43
CA ILE A 44 -3.44 13.02 3.34
C ILE A 44 -2.65 12.22 4.38
N ASN A 45 -3.35 11.42 5.19
CA ASN A 45 -2.73 10.53 6.17
C ASN A 45 -3.03 9.05 5.91
N LEU A 46 -3.96 8.72 5.01
CA LEU A 46 -4.31 7.36 4.64
C LEU A 46 -3.58 6.94 3.35
N ILE A 47 -2.73 5.92 3.45
CA ILE A 47 -2.03 5.30 2.33
C ILE A 47 -2.48 3.85 2.23
N ASP A 48 -2.94 3.45 1.05
CA ASP A 48 -3.45 2.12 0.75
C ASP A 48 -2.47 1.33 -0.13
N ALA A 49 -2.14 0.12 0.29
CA ALA A 49 -1.24 -0.82 -0.38
C ALA A 49 -1.82 -2.24 -0.37
N ALA A 50 -1.09 -3.19 -0.95
CA ALA A 50 -1.36 -4.62 -0.86
C ALA A 50 -0.07 -5.37 -1.15
N GLU A 51 0.13 -6.56 -0.58
CA GLU A 51 1.32 -7.36 -0.88
C GLU A 51 1.44 -7.67 -2.38
N MET A 52 0.31 -7.83 -3.08
CA MET A 52 0.30 -8.18 -4.50
C MET A 52 0.61 -7.02 -5.43
N TYR A 53 0.61 -5.77 -4.93
CA TYR A 53 0.88 -4.61 -5.76
C TYR A 53 2.37 -4.58 -6.17
N PRO A 54 2.67 -4.12 -7.40
CA PRO A 54 1.83 -3.32 -8.29
C PRO A 54 0.94 -4.13 -9.26
N VAL A 55 0.13 -3.43 -10.07
CA VAL A 55 -0.72 -4.00 -11.12
C VAL A 55 -0.26 -3.59 -12.53
N PRO A 56 -0.35 -4.47 -13.56
CA PRO A 56 -0.78 -5.87 -13.49
C PRO A 56 0.18 -6.73 -12.64
N PRO A 57 -0.35 -7.60 -11.76
CA PRO A 57 0.47 -8.35 -10.82
C PRO A 57 1.25 -9.45 -11.53
N ARG A 58 2.54 -9.57 -11.21
CA ARG A 58 3.42 -10.69 -11.63
C ARG A 58 4.49 -10.97 -10.57
N PRO A 59 5.07 -12.19 -10.54
CA PRO A 59 6.04 -12.58 -9.51
C PRO A 59 7.25 -11.64 -9.41
N GLU A 60 7.72 -11.09 -10.52
CA GLU A 60 8.93 -10.28 -10.58
C GLU A 60 8.79 -8.92 -9.90
N THR A 61 7.56 -8.38 -9.83
CA THR A 61 7.29 -7.05 -9.28
C THR A 61 6.48 -7.08 -8.00
N GLN A 62 5.97 -8.24 -7.59
CA GLN A 62 5.17 -8.37 -6.39
C GLN A 62 5.90 -7.78 -5.16
N GLY A 63 5.19 -6.96 -4.38
CA GLY A 63 5.72 -6.33 -3.18
C GLY A 63 6.58 -5.09 -3.44
N LEU A 64 6.82 -4.70 -4.70
CA LEU A 64 7.56 -3.46 -5.00
C LEU A 64 6.85 -2.22 -4.47
N THR A 65 5.51 -2.17 -4.52
CA THR A 65 4.75 -1.06 -3.95
C THR A 65 5.02 -0.89 -2.46
N GLU A 66 4.98 -1.97 -1.68
CA GLU A 66 5.26 -1.92 -0.24
C GLU A 66 6.73 -1.59 0.03
N SER A 67 7.64 -2.09 -0.80
CA SER A 67 9.08 -1.79 -0.72
C SER A 67 9.35 -0.30 -0.97
N TYR A 68 8.70 0.32 -1.96
CA TYR A 68 8.84 1.74 -2.27
C TYR A 68 8.29 2.62 -1.14
N ILE A 69 7.14 2.26 -0.58
CA ILE A 69 6.57 2.93 0.61
C ILE A 69 7.50 2.76 1.82
N GLY A 70 8.05 1.57 2.04
CA GLY A 70 8.98 1.27 3.13
C GLY A 70 10.28 2.09 3.03
N ASN A 71 10.88 2.15 1.85
CA ASN A 71 12.05 2.97 1.58
C ASN A 71 11.77 4.47 1.80
N TRP A 72 10.59 4.94 1.38
CA TRP A 72 10.16 6.32 1.61
C TRP A 72 10.01 6.62 3.12
N LEU A 73 9.33 5.74 3.86
CA LEU A 73 9.16 5.85 5.32
C LEU A 73 10.50 5.88 6.05
N ALA A 74 11.44 5.01 5.67
CA ALA A 74 12.78 4.97 6.26
C ALA A 74 13.56 6.28 6.03
N LYS A 75 13.36 6.93 4.87
CA LYS A 75 14.03 8.19 4.51
C LYS A 75 13.37 9.43 5.12
N ARG A 76 12.04 9.44 5.30
CA ARG A 76 11.27 10.63 5.71
C ARG A 76 10.80 10.62 7.15
N GLY A 77 10.72 9.45 7.79
CA GLY A 77 10.17 9.30 9.13
C GLY A 77 8.67 9.60 9.20
N ASN A 78 8.19 10.11 10.35
CA ASN A 78 6.79 10.45 10.62
C ASN A 78 5.79 9.28 10.47
N ARG A 79 6.24 8.03 10.62
CA ARG A 79 5.38 6.84 10.53
C ARG A 79 4.17 6.94 11.45
N GLU A 80 4.33 7.53 12.63
CA GLU A 80 3.29 7.71 13.65
C GLU A 80 2.12 8.60 13.21
N LYS A 81 2.32 9.45 12.20
CA LYS A 81 1.29 10.36 11.66
C LYS A 81 0.49 9.76 10.52
N LEU A 82 0.83 8.54 10.09
CA LEU A 82 0.28 7.89 8.91
C LEU A 82 -0.52 6.65 9.28
N ILE A 83 -1.63 6.47 8.57
CA ILE A 83 -2.45 5.26 8.57
C ILE A 83 -2.09 4.50 7.29
N ILE A 84 -1.30 3.44 7.45
CA ILE A 84 -0.92 2.55 6.36
C ILE A 84 -1.84 1.33 6.40
N ALA A 85 -2.65 1.17 5.37
CA ALA A 85 -3.51 0.01 5.19
C ALA A 85 -2.90 -0.89 4.10
N SER A 86 -2.65 -2.15 4.44
CA SER A 86 -2.25 -3.17 3.45
C SER A 86 -3.26 -4.31 3.44
N LYS A 87 -3.11 -5.21 2.47
CA LYS A 87 -4.05 -6.28 2.18
C LYS A 87 -3.30 -7.58 1.97
N VAL A 88 -3.90 -8.63 2.49
CA VAL A 88 -3.52 -10.02 2.25
C VAL A 88 -4.42 -10.58 1.16
N SER A 89 -3.83 -11.07 0.07
CA SER A 89 -4.52 -11.71 -1.05
C SER A 89 -5.20 -13.00 -0.58
N GLY A 90 -6.46 -13.18 -0.96
CA GLY A 90 -7.16 -14.45 -0.78
C GLY A 90 -6.78 -15.51 -1.83
N PRO A 91 -7.42 -16.69 -1.80
CA PRO A 91 -7.17 -17.74 -2.78
C PRO A 91 -7.55 -17.27 -4.20
N ALA A 92 -6.59 -17.31 -5.12
CA ALA A 92 -6.82 -17.06 -6.54
C ALA A 92 -6.47 -18.32 -7.33
N ARG A 93 -7.41 -18.87 -8.11
CA ARG A 93 -7.14 -20.07 -8.94
C ARG A 93 -5.97 -19.76 -9.90
N ASN A 94 -4.79 -20.32 -9.60
CA ASN A 94 -3.55 -20.23 -10.36
C ASN A 94 -2.82 -18.87 -10.34
N ASN A 95 -3.08 -17.98 -9.38
CA ASN A 95 -2.40 -16.67 -9.30
C ASN A 95 -1.80 -16.34 -7.92
N ASP A 96 -2.05 -17.19 -6.94
CA ASP A 96 -1.56 -17.11 -5.56
C ASP A 96 -0.08 -17.49 -5.42
N GLN A 97 0.40 -18.48 -6.20
CA GLN A 97 1.81 -18.91 -6.20
C GLN A 97 2.78 -17.78 -6.58
N GLY A 98 2.33 -16.85 -7.43
CA GLY A 98 3.14 -15.69 -7.83
C GLY A 98 3.21 -14.59 -6.78
N ILE A 99 2.39 -14.68 -5.71
CA ILE A 99 2.34 -13.68 -4.64
C ILE A 99 2.96 -14.23 -3.36
N ARG A 100 2.62 -15.46 -3.00
CA ARG A 100 3.17 -16.17 -1.84
C ARG A 100 3.48 -17.62 -2.19
N PRO A 101 4.68 -17.88 -2.72
CA PRO A 101 5.14 -19.24 -2.94
C PRO A 101 5.05 -20.03 -1.63
N HIS A 102 4.38 -21.18 -1.65
CA HIS A 102 4.23 -22.09 -0.50
C HIS A 102 3.42 -21.57 0.71
N GLN A 103 2.76 -20.42 0.62
CA GLN A 103 1.96 -19.82 1.70
C GLN A 103 0.62 -19.25 1.20
N ALA A 104 0.02 -19.90 0.19
CA ALA A 104 -1.30 -19.51 -0.29
C ALA A 104 -2.36 -19.73 0.80
N LEU A 105 -3.14 -18.69 1.11
CA LEU A 105 -4.37 -18.83 1.87
C LEU A 105 -5.36 -19.62 1.03
N ASP A 106 -5.89 -20.71 1.58
CA ASP A 106 -6.90 -21.53 0.95
C ASP A 106 -8.24 -21.37 1.71
N ARG A 107 -9.33 -21.97 1.23
CA ARG A 107 -10.65 -21.78 1.88
C ARG A 107 -10.75 -22.38 3.28
N LYS A 108 -9.78 -23.21 3.68
CA LYS A 108 -9.72 -23.90 4.97
C LYS A 108 -8.88 -23.15 6.00
N ASN A 109 -8.08 -22.15 5.59
CA ASN A 109 -7.19 -21.36 6.44
C ASN A 109 -7.32 -19.86 6.19
#